data_AF-A0A9P0A2T1-F1
#
_entry.id   AF-A0A9P0A2T1-F1
#
_cell.length_a   1.000
_cell.length_b   1.000
_cell.length_c   1.000
_cell.angle_alpha   90.00
_cell.angle_beta   90.00
_cell.angle_gamma   90.00
#
_symmetry.space_group_name_H-M   'P 1'
#
loop_
_entity.id
_entity.type
_entity.pdbx_description
1 polymer ?
#
loop_
_entity_poly.entity_id
_entity_poly.type
_entity_poly.pdbx_seq_one_letter_code
_entity_poly.pdbx_strand_id
1 'polypeptide(L)'
;MIIPLLSLITILKIRDLSCAVAKSKSLIRKERSFDDFPLREPLYLRRVDGHLKYVMPSVDLELEKKEVKDGLQVFIQTDSKEELILACPGDKNKLRSQKTWRKKKQNTGSGTPKLIVFPIGRMECTERLPAVIDPSGHSCAKTGTQMEIGFQVGKDLVPLMSLCHDLIKADTLYVEHDLPSKICEATYFEPRPDFQEGPLPLYKDVPLKLIYTKEYQKKLFEELMGSELSEPLLTGKYFLARGHLAPKADFYYATWKWSTFFYANAAPQWQIINAGNWKSLENYVRKVAAKVLTM
;
A
#
# COMPACT_ATOMS: atom_id res chain seq x y z
N MET A 1 26.82 28.62 -2.08
CA MET A 1 26.34 27.46 -1.30
C MET A 1 24.91 27.20 -1.73
N ILE A 2 24.70 26.24 -2.64
CA ILE A 2 23.38 25.96 -3.20
C ILE A 2 22.69 25.00 -2.23
N ILE A 3 21.69 25.49 -1.49
CA ILE A 3 20.77 24.63 -0.75
C ILE A 3 19.89 23.99 -1.83
N PRO A 4 20.00 22.67 -2.11
CA PRO A 4 19.08 22.05 -3.04
C PRO A 4 17.72 22.04 -2.36
N LEU A 5 16.80 22.90 -2.83
CA LEU A 5 15.38 22.69 -2.61
C LEU A 5 15.05 21.35 -3.27
N LEU A 6 14.96 20.30 -2.45
CA LEU A 6 14.33 19.03 -2.82
C LEU A 6 12.89 19.34 -3.19
N SER A 7 12.64 19.54 -4.48
CA SER A 7 11.32 19.55 -5.07
C SER A 7 10.78 18.12 -4.99
N LEU A 8 10.17 17.79 -3.85
CA LEU A 8 9.40 16.56 -3.67
C LEU A 8 8.16 16.67 -4.58
N ILE A 9 8.18 15.99 -5.73
CA ILE A 9 7.01 15.93 -6.61
C ILE A 9 6.34 14.58 -6.37
N THR A 10 5.24 14.57 -5.61
CA THR A 10 4.33 13.42 -5.58
C THR A 10 3.40 13.54 -6.78
N ILE A 11 3.52 12.64 -7.76
CA ILE A 11 2.61 12.57 -8.91
C ILE A 11 1.46 11.64 -8.53
N LEU A 12 0.28 12.21 -8.33
CA LEU A 12 -0.93 11.46 -8.02
C LEU A 12 -1.67 11.11 -9.31
N LYS A 13 -1.82 9.80 -9.57
CA LYS A 13 -2.70 9.32 -10.63
C LYS A 13 -3.96 8.74 -10.00
N ILE A 14 -5.07 9.42 -10.22
CA ILE A 14 -6.38 8.95 -9.76
C ILE A 14 -6.90 7.98 -10.82
N ARG A 15 -6.94 6.69 -10.49
CA ARG A 15 -7.60 5.65 -11.30
C ARG A 15 -8.73 5.02 -10.51
N ASP A 16 -9.75 4.54 -11.22
CA ASP A 16 -10.89 3.80 -10.63
C ASP A 16 -10.46 2.43 -10.10
N LEU A 17 -9.92 2.43 -8.88
CA LEU A 17 -9.77 1.24 -8.04
C LEU A 17 -10.75 1.37 -6.87
N SER A 18 -12.02 1.16 -7.14
CA SER A 18 -13.07 1.33 -6.14
C SER A 18 -13.39 0.01 -5.45
N CYS A 19 -13.43 0.00 -4.11
CA CYS A 19 -14.30 -0.93 -3.40
C CYS A 19 -15.76 -0.50 -3.71
N ALA A 20 -16.52 -1.32 -4.41
CA ALA A 20 -17.94 -1.04 -4.64
C ALA A 20 -18.67 -1.06 -3.28
N VAL A 21 -19.36 0.04 -2.95
CA VAL A 21 -20.28 0.09 -1.81
C VAL A 21 -21.61 0.55 -2.32
N ALA A 22 -22.62 -0.32 -2.26
CA ALA A 22 -23.99 0.06 -2.58
C ALA A 22 -24.43 1.22 -1.67
N LYS A 23 -24.98 2.30 -2.24
CA LYS A 23 -25.48 3.46 -1.51
C LYS A 23 -26.64 3.03 -0.60
N SER A 24 -26.40 2.88 0.71
CA SER A 24 -27.46 2.91 1.72
C SER A 24 -27.30 4.17 2.59
N LYS A 25 -28.35 5.00 2.62
CA LYS A 25 -28.40 6.29 3.34
C LYS A 25 -28.64 6.16 4.86
N SER A 26 -28.63 4.96 5.41
CA SER A 26 -28.80 4.74 6.84
C SER A 26 -27.91 3.59 7.29
N LEU A 27 -27.28 3.74 8.45
CA LEU A 27 -26.35 2.81 9.12
C LEU A 27 -24.85 3.18 9.00
N ILE A 28 -24.53 4.44 9.31
CA ILE A 28 -23.20 4.81 9.82
C ILE A 28 -23.31 4.84 11.35
N ARG A 29 -23.37 3.67 12.01
CA ARG A 29 -23.21 3.56 13.47
C ARG A 29 -23.08 2.10 13.92
N LYS A 30 -21.83 1.63 13.98
CA LYS A 30 -21.21 0.82 15.04
C LYS A 30 -19.80 0.46 14.57
N GLU A 31 -18.84 0.53 15.48
CA GLU A 31 -17.45 0.11 15.28
C GLU A 31 -17.43 -1.25 14.57
N ARG A 32 -16.91 -1.28 13.33
CA ARG A 32 -16.74 -2.51 12.55
C ARG A 32 -15.69 -3.35 13.28
N SER A 33 -16.06 -4.55 13.71
CA SER A 33 -15.16 -5.40 14.49
C SER A 33 -13.94 -5.78 13.64
N PHE A 34 -12.81 -5.89 14.32
CA PHE A 34 -11.49 -6.17 13.75
C PHE A 34 -11.36 -7.57 13.10
N ASP A 35 -12.43 -8.38 13.09
CA ASP A 35 -12.38 -9.83 12.84
C ASP A 35 -12.63 -10.24 11.37
N ASP A 36 -12.93 -9.29 10.47
CA ASP A 36 -13.33 -9.63 9.10
C ASP A 36 -12.16 -9.78 8.11
N PHE A 37 -10.95 -9.36 8.47
CA PHE A 37 -9.76 -9.49 7.63
C PHE A 37 -8.73 -10.44 8.24
N PRO A 38 -8.13 -11.31 7.42
CA PRO A 38 -7.05 -12.16 7.87
C PRO A 38 -5.80 -11.33 8.16
N LEU A 39 -4.99 -11.74 9.14
CA LEU A 39 -3.75 -11.01 9.51
C LEU A 39 -2.64 -11.16 8.47
N ARG A 40 -2.76 -12.17 7.61
CA ARG A 40 -1.85 -12.51 6.52
C ARG A 40 -2.69 -12.80 5.27
N GLU A 41 -3.40 -11.80 4.77
CA GLU A 41 -4.20 -11.95 3.56
C GLU A 41 -3.35 -12.43 2.36
N PRO A 42 -3.86 -13.32 1.51
CA PRO A 42 -3.28 -13.55 0.19
C PRO A 42 -3.48 -12.32 -0.71
N LEU A 43 -2.72 -12.27 -1.80
CA LEU A 43 -3.09 -11.40 -2.91
C LEU A 43 -4.34 -11.94 -3.59
N TYR A 44 -5.29 -11.06 -3.81
CA TYR A 44 -6.46 -11.31 -4.61
C TYR A 44 -6.23 -10.74 -6.00
N LEU A 45 -6.12 -11.63 -6.99
CA LEU A 45 -5.71 -11.29 -8.34
C LEU A 45 -6.69 -11.84 -9.36
N ARG A 46 -6.75 -11.19 -10.52
CA ARG A 46 -7.40 -11.72 -11.72
C ARG A 46 -6.48 -11.53 -12.92
N ARG A 47 -6.70 -12.30 -13.98
CA ARG A 47 -6.00 -12.12 -15.25
C ARG A 47 -6.83 -11.25 -16.19
N VAL A 48 -6.26 -10.13 -16.62
CA VAL A 48 -6.85 -9.21 -17.62
C VAL A 48 -5.83 -9.04 -18.73
N ASP A 49 -6.21 -9.39 -19.95
CA ASP A 49 -5.35 -9.32 -21.14
C ASP A 49 -3.97 -9.98 -20.95
N GLY A 50 -3.96 -11.14 -20.28
CA GLY A 50 -2.73 -11.88 -19.98
C GLY A 50 -2.00 -11.42 -18.70
N HIS A 51 -2.28 -10.24 -18.17
CA HIS A 51 -1.59 -9.67 -17.01
C HIS A 51 -2.36 -9.90 -15.70
N LEU A 52 -1.62 -10.09 -14.61
CA LEU A 52 -2.19 -10.13 -13.25
C LEU A 52 -2.56 -8.71 -12.79
N LYS A 53 -3.77 -8.55 -12.26
CA LYS A 53 -4.27 -7.29 -11.69
C LYS A 53 -4.88 -7.54 -10.32
N TYR A 54 -4.69 -6.59 -9.39
CA TYR A 54 -5.34 -6.65 -8.09
C TYR A 54 -6.85 -6.57 -8.21
N VAL A 55 -7.51 -7.32 -7.34
CA VAL A 55 -8.95 -7.27 -7.13
C VAL A 55 -9.19 -6.61 -5.78
N MET A 56 -9.90 -5.49 -5.79
CA MET A 56 -10.35 -4.83 -4.57
C MET A 56 -11.59 -5.55 -4.02
N PRO A 57 -11.74 -5.65 -2.69
CA PRO A 57 -12.93 -6.24 -2.10
C PRO A 57 -14.13 -5.29 -2.25
N SER A 58 -15.33 -5.86 -2.29
CA SER A 58 -16.59 -5.13 -2.30
C SER A 58 -17.23 -5.19 -0.91
N VAL A 59 -17.87 -4.09 -0.50
CA VAL A 59 -18.69 -4.04 0.72
C VAL A 59 -20.12 -3.79 0.27
N ASP A 60 -20.82 -4.86 -0.09
CA ASP A 60 -22.18 -4.79 -0.60
C ASP A 60 -23.21 -4.96 0.53
N LEU A 61 -23.86 -3.85 0.89
CA LEU A 61 -24.87 -3.77 1.96
C LEU A 61 -26.21 -4.45 1.58
N GLU A 62 -26.45 -4.80 0.31
CA GLU A 62 -27.67 -5.50 -0.11
C GLU A 62 -27.50 -7.03 -0.07
N LEU A 63 -26.29 -7.53 -0.34
CA LEU A 63 -25.93 -8.96 -0.18
C LEU A 63 -25.91 -9.44 1.28
N GLU A 64 -25.84 -8.50 2.23
CA GLU A 64 -25.96 -8.74 3.68
C GLU A 64 -27.19 -9.59 4.04
N LYS A 65 -28.29 -9.47 3.29
CA LYS A 65 -29.57 -10.10 3.67
C LYS A 65 -29.72 -11.56 3.21
N LYS A 66 -28.93 -12.04 2.24
CA LYS A 66 -29.12 -13.38 1.63
C LYS A 66 -28.03 -14.41 1.95
N GLU A 67 -26.80 -13.99 2.23
CA GLU A 67 -25.67 -14.93 2.42
C GLU A 67 -24.97 -14.82 3.79
N VAL A 68 -25.33 -13.85 4.64
CA VAL A 68 -24.70 -13.65 5.96
C VAL A 68 -25.35 -14.52 7.03
N LYS A 69 -25.15 -15.84 6.94
CA LYS A 69 -25.39 -16.74 8.08
C LYS A 69 -24.18 -16.86 9.02
N ASP A 70 -23.02 -16.37 8.59
CA ASP A 70 -21.71 -16.73 9.14
C ASP A 70 -20.86 -15.55 9.66
N GLY A 71 -21.42 -14.34 9.72
CA GLY A 71 -20.78 -13.17 10.35
C GLY A 71 -19.64 -12.50 9.58
N LEU A 72 -19.22 -13.01 8.42
CA LEU A 72 -18.21 -12.37 7.56
C LEU A 72 -18.83 -11.24 6.72
N GLN A 73 -18.23 -10.04 6.74
CA GLN A 73 -18.78 -8.84 6.09
C GLN A 73 -17.99 -8.34 4.86
N VAL A 74 -16.91 -9.01 4.47
CA VAL A 74 -16.09 -8.61 3.32
C VAL A 74 -15.96 -9.71 2.28
N PHE A 75 -16.21 -9.34 1.03
CA PHE A 75 -16.26 -10.28 -0.07
C PHE A 75 -15.54 -9.79 -1.32
N ILE A 76 -15.14 -10.73 -2.17
CA ILE A 76 -14.75 -10.45 -3.54
C ILE A 76 -15.86 -10.91 -4.47
N GLN A 77 -16.27 -10.01 -5.34
CA GLN A 77 -17.24 -10.26 -6.39
C GLN A 77 -16.50 -10.47 -7.71
N THR A 78 -16.81 -11.56 -8.42
CA THR A 78 -16.26 -11.88 -9.73
C THR A 78 -17.34 -12.41 -10.64
N ASP A 79 -17.21 -12.24 -11.96
CA ASP A 79 -18.06 -12.96 -12.92
C ASP A 79 -17.73 -14.46 -12.85
N SER A 80 -18.75 -15.31 -12.95
CA SER A 80 -18.63 -16.76 -13.19
C SER A 80 -17.60 -17.20 -14.25
N LYS A 81 -17.28 -16.34 -15.22
CA LYS A 81 -16.30 -16.59 -16.28
C LYS A 81 -14.88 -16.12 -15.93
N GLU A 82 -14.73 -15.29 -14.90
CA GLU A 82 -13.45 -14.76 -14.45
C GLU A 82 -12.81 -15.71 -13.42
N GLU A 83 -11.49 -15.88 -13.50
CA GLU A 83 -10.72 -16.64 -12.52
C GLU A 83 -10.19 -15.71 -11.42
N LEU A 84 -10.62 -15.95 -10.18
CA LEU A 84 -10.01 -15.36 -8.99
C LEU A 84 -8.79 -16.20 -8.57
N ILE A 85 -7.64 -15.56 -8.55
CA ILE A 85 -6.35 -16.13 -8.17
C ILE A 85 -6.02 -15.66 -6.76
N LEU A 86 -5.74 -16.60 -5.87
CA LEU A 86 -5.24 -16.34 -4.52
C LEU A 86 -3.76 -16.69 -4.48
N ALA A 87 -2.90 -15.70 -4.25
CA ALA A 87 -1.45 -15.91 -4.23
C ALA A 87 -0.88 -15.62 -2.84
N CYS A 88 -0.01 -16.50 -2.36
CA CYS A 88 0.84 -16.27 -1.19
C CYS A 88 2.32 -16.22 -1.63
N PRO A 89 2.82 -15.09 -2.17
CA PRO A 89 4.22 -14.90 -2.49
C PRO A 89 5.16 -15.16 -1.32
N GLY A 90 6.41 -15.51 -1.64
CA GLY A 90 7.46 -15.79 -0.69
C GLY A 90 7.77 -17.28 -0.54
N ASP A 91 9.01 -17.58 -0.15
CA ASP A 91 9.50 -18.94 -0.04
C ASP A 91 8.68 -19.75 0.97
N LYS A 92 8.15 -20.89 0.51
CA LYS A 92 7.31 -21.80 1.29
C LYS A 92 6.03 -21.17 1.84
N ASN A 93 5.65 -19.97 1.38
CA ASN A 93 4.41 -19.34 1.79
C ASN A 93 3.22 -20.02 1.08
N LYS A 94 2.20 -20.42 1.85
CA LYS A 94 1.07 -21.21 1.35
C LYS A 94 -0.23 -20.68 1.89
N LEU A 95 -1.30 -20.86 1.12
CA LEU A 95 -2.65 -20.57 1.58
C LEU A 95 -3.09 -21.61 2.64
N ARG A 96 -3.33 -21.17 3.87
CA ARG A 96 -4.05 -21.90 4.92
C ARG A 96 -5.54 -21.83 4.63
N SER A 97 -6.13 -22.95 4.23
CA SER A 97 -7.59 -23.09 4.18
C SER A 97 -8.09 -23.58 5.55
N GLN A 98 -8.91 -22.81 6.25
CA GLN A 98 -9.52 -23.29 7.51
C GLN A 98 -10.63 -24.33 7.29
N LYS A 99 -11.26 -24.38 6.11
CA LYS A 99 -12.15 -25.45 5.66
C LYS A 99 -12.09 -25.50 4.13
N THR A 100 -12.08 -26.71 3.57
CA THR A 100 -12.12 -26.95 2.11
C THR A 100 -13.32 -26.23 1.49
N TRP A 101 -13.10 -25.04 0.94
CA TRP A 101 -14.08 -24.38 0.07
C TRP A 101 -14.13 -25.18 -1.23
N ARG A 102 -15.02 -26.17 -1.29
CA ARG A 102 -15.32 -26.88 -2.52
C ARG A 102 -15.97 -25.88 -3.47
N LYS A 103 -15.37 -25.66 -4.65
CA LYS A 103 -16.05 -25.02 -5.79
C LYS A 103 -17.44 -25.65 -5.89
N LYS A 104 -18.51 -24.94 -5.53
CA LYS A 104 -19.84 -25.28 -6.05
C LYS A 104 -19.77 -24.91 -7.52
N LYS A 105 -19.46 -25.90 -8.38
CA LYS A 105 -19.78 -25.78 -9.81
C LYS A 105 -21.28 -25.55 -9.88
N GLN A 106 -21.70 -24.31 -10.02
CA GLN A 106 -23.08 -24.00 -10.36
C GLN A 106 -23.16 -24.19 -11.88
N ASN A 107 -23.61 -25.38 -12.28
CA ASN A 107 -24.04 -25.62 -13.65
C ASN A 107 -25.23 -24.71 -13.93
N THR A 108 -25.18 -23.92 -15.00
CA THR A 108 -26.33 -23.45 -15.82
C THR A 108 -25.74 -22.66 -16.98
N GLY A 109 -26.03 -22.98 -18.25
CA GLY A 109 -27.32 -22.70 -18.89
C GLY A 109 -27.30 -21.26 -19.41
N SER A 110 -27.48 -21.05 -20.71
CA SER A 110 -27.38 -19.75 -21.39
C SER A 110 -28.24 -18.67 -20.72
N GLY A 111 -27.61 -17.76 -19.99
CA GLY A 111 -28.24 -16.66 -19.27
C GLY A 111 -27.15 -15.79 -18.65
N THR A 112 -27.47 -14.53 -18.39
CA THR A 112 -26.59 -13.46 -17.88
C THR A 112 -25.53 -13.96 -16.88
N PRO A 113 -24.27 -13.47 -16.96
CA PRO A 113 -23.20 -13.89 -16.07
C PRO A 113 -23.60 -13.74 -14.60
N LYS A 114 -23.41 -14.82 -13.84
CA LYS A 114 -23.80 -14.87 -12.43
C LYS A 114 -22.62 -14.42 -11.57
N LEU A 115 -22.87 -13.50 -10.65
CA LEU A 115 -21.89 -13.03 -9.70
C LEU A 115 -21.51 -14.14 -8.71
N ILE A 116 -20.22 -14.39 -8.54
CA ILE A 116 -19.68 -15.28 -7.50
C ILE A 116 -19.11 -14.41 -6.38
N VAL A 117 -19.50 -14.72 -5.14
CA VAL A 117 -19.11 -14.01 -3.93
C VAL A 117 -18.17 -14.88 -3.09
N PHE A 118 -16.97 -14.37 -2.79
CA PHE A 118 -15.96 -15.09 -1.99
C PHE A 118 -15.75 -14.43 -0.64
N PRO A 119 -16.03 -15.10 0.50
CA PRO A 119 -15.77 -14.57 1.83
C PRO A 119 -14.27 -14.60 2.13
N ILE A 120 -13.65 -13.43 2.35
CA ILE A 120 -12.18 -13.33 2.42
C ILE A 120 -11.58 -13.45 3.82
N GLY A 121 -12.36 -13.18 4.88
CA GLY A 121 -11.90 -13.24 6.29
C GLY A 121 -11.37 -14.60 6.77
N ARG A 122 -11.55 -15.67 5.98
CA ARG A 122 -11.11 -17.05 6.32
C ARG A 122 -9.92 -17.55 5.51
N MET A 123 -9.31 -16.70 4.69
CA MET A 123 -8.22 -17.06 3.80
C MET A 123 -6.92 -16.41 4.28
N GLU A 124 -6.01 -17.18 4.87
CA GLU A 124 -4.71 -16.66 5.32
C GLU A 124 -3.57 -17.34 4.60
N CYS A 125 -2.50 -16.60 4.32
CA CYS A 125 -1.20 -17.18 4.03
C CYS A 125 -0.49 -17.65 5.31
N THR A 126 0.45 -18.56 5.18
CA THR A 126 1.27 -19.04 6.30
C THR A 126 2.19 -17.96 6.83
N GLU A 127 2.65 -17.05 5.96
CA GLU A 127 3.56 -15.95 6.29
C GLU A 127 3.06 -14.65 5.64
N ARG A 128 3.59 -13.52 6.13
CA ARG A 128 3.38 -12.21 5.48
C ARG A 128 4.00 -12.22 4.10
N LEU A 129 3.38 -11.52 3.14
CA LEU A 129 3.89 -11.51 1.78
C LEU A 129 5.09 -10.55 1.70
N PRO A 130 6.26 -11.01 1.22
CA PRO A 130 7.40 -10.13 1.03
C PRO A 130 7.16 -9.27 -0.21
N ALA A 131 7.07 -7.96 -0.01
CA ALA A 131 7.15 -7.02 -1.11
C ALA A 131 8.59 -6.94 -1.63
N VAL A 132 8.74 -6.70 -2.94
CA VAL A 132 10.03 -6.52 -3.61
C VAL A 132 10.07 -5.16 -4.30
N ILE A 133 11.27 -4.65 -4.53
CA ILE A 133 11.54 -3.50 -5.39
C ILE A 133 12.38 -3.96 -6.57
N ASP A 134 11.95 -3.67 -7.79
CA ASP A 134 12.58 -4.15 -9.02
C ASP A 134 12.74 -3.01 -10.03
N PRO A 135 13.89 -2.89 -10.72
CA PRO A 135 14.07 -1.86 -11.73
C PRO A 135 13.35 -2.30 -13.00
N SER A 136 12.47 -1.44 -13.52
CA SER A 136 11.73 -1.71 -14.75
C SER A 136 12.60 -1.77 -16.02
N GLY A 137 13.89 -1.43 -15.90
CA GLY A 137 14.83 -1.30 -17.02
C GLY A 137 14.74 0.04 -17.77
N HIS A 138 13.83 0.93 -17.38
CA HIS A 138 13.63 2.23 -18.03
C HIS A 138 14.23 3.37 -17.21
N SER A 139 14.70 4.41 -17.89
CA SER A 139 15.01 5.70 -17.27
C SER A 139 13.73 6.51 -17.02
N CYS A 140 13.74 7.35 -15.99
CA CYS A 140 12.65 8.27 -15.67
C CYS A 140 13.22 9.63 -15.24
N ALA A 141 12.40 10.68 -15.38
CA ALA A 141 12.85 12.06 -15.21
C ALA A 141 14.15 12.32 -16.00
N LYS A 142 15.08 13.15 -15.47
CA LYS A 142 16.37 13.43 -16.12
C LYS A 142 17.49 12.47 -15.71
N THR A 143 17.45 11.95 -14.50
CA THR A 143 18.57 11.20 -13.88
C THR A 143 18.14 9.93 -13.16
N GLY A 144 16.84 9.61 -13.17
CA GLY A 144 16.29 8.52 -12.39
C GLY A 144 16.20 7.21 -13.16
N THR A 145 16.13 6.12 -12.40
CA THR A 145 15.78 4.78 -12.85
C THR A 145 14.36 4.47 -12.38
N GLN A 146 13.50 4.05 -13.31
CA GLN A 146 12.12 3.68 -13.02
C GLN A 146 12.10 2.31 -12.35
N MET A 147 11.49 2.23 -11.18
CA MET A 147 11.37 1.02 -10.37
C MET A 147 9.91 0.77 -9.98
N GLU A 148 9.61 -0.48 -9.67
CA GLU A 148 8.30 -0.93 -9.23
C GLU A 148 8.43 -1.59 -7.86
N ILE A 149 7.57 -1.20 -6.92
CA ILE A 149 7.37 -1.92 -5.65
C ILE A 149 6.10 -2.75 -5.78
N GLY A 150 6.20 -4.04 -5.48
CA GLY A 150 5.08 -4.97 -5.67
C GLY A 150 5.35 -6.34 -5.08
N PHE A 151 4.69 -7.36 -5.63
CA PHE A 151 4.85 -8.75 -5.20
C PHE A 151 5.17 -9.68 -6.36
N GLN A 152 6.15 -10.54 -6.15
CA GLN A 152 6.54 -11.56 -7.12
C GLN A 152 5.57 -12.75 -7.08
N VAL A 153 4.80 -12.96 -8.14
CA VAL A 153 3.85 -14.08 -8.30
C VAL A 153 4.32 -14.98 -9.43
N GLY A 154 5.00 -16.07 -9.08
CA GLY A 154 5.67 -16.90 -10.09
C GLY A 154 6.75 -16.10 -10.79
N LYS A 155 6.63 -15.93 -12.11
CA LYS A 155 7.58 -15.12 -12.92
C LYS A 155 7.16 -13.66 -13.06
N ASP A 156 5.93 -13.33 -12.70
CA ASP A 156 5.37 -12.00 -12.92
C ASP A 156 5.49 -11.14 -11.66
N LEU A 157 6.01 -9.93 -11.82
CA LEU A 157 5.89 -8.89 -10.79
C LEU A 157 4.51 -8.24 -10.93
N VAL A 158 3.74 -8.23 -9.83
CA VAL A 158 2.49 -7.46 -9.74
C VAL A 158 2.80 -6.15 -9.00
N PRO A 159 2.85 -4.99 -9.69
CA PRO A 159 3.26 -3.72 -9.09
C PRO A 159 2.11 -3.05 -8.32
N LEU A 160 2.41 -2.52 -7.13
CA LEU A 160 1.51 -1.69 -6.31
C LEU A 160 1.75 -0.19 -6.49
N MET A 161 3.01 0.19 -6.63
CA MET A 161 3.44 1.56 -6.85
C MET A 161 4.71 1.56 -7.67
N SER A 162 4.91 2.64 -8.41
CA SER A 162 6.10 2.87 -9.21
C SER A 162 6.85 4.08 -8.68
N LEU A 163 8.16 4.11 -8.83
CA LEU A 163 8.98 5.21 -8.34
C LEU A 163 10.14 5.50 -9.28
N CYS A 164 10.58 6.76 -9.26
CA CYS A 164 11.74 7.20 -10.00
C CYS A 164 12.87 7.51 -9.04
N HIS A 165 13.92 6.70 -9.05
CA HIS A 165 15.02 6.80 -8.09
C HIS A 165 16.36 7.14 -8.77
N ASP A 166 17.02 8.19 -8.30
CA ASP A 166 18.36 8.60 -8.71
C ASP A 166 19.39 7.86 -7.85
N LEU A 167 19.98 6.80 -8.41
CA LEU A 167 20.97 5.94 -7.76
C LEU A 167 22.25 6.68 -7.37
N ILE A 168 22.58 7.79 -8.04
CA ILE A 168 23.80 8.56 -7.78
C ILE A 168 23.57 9.51 -6.62
N LYS A 169 22.40 10.16 -6.57
CA LYS A 169 22.02 11.07 -5.48
C LYS A 169 21.43 10.35 -4.26
N ALA A 170 21.14 9.06 -4.39
CA ALA A 170 20.45 8.26 -3.39
C ALA A 170 19.09 8.91 -3.01
N ASP A 171 18.36 9.40 -4.02
CA ASP A 171 17.17 10.22 -3.86
C ASP A 171 16.02 9.73 -4.74
N THR A 172 14.80 9.75 -4.21
CA THR A 172 13.60 9.39 -4.95
C THR A 172 12.90 10.66 -5.45
N LEU A 173 12.86 10.81 -6.77
CA LEU A 173 12.34 12.00 -7.45
C LEU A 173 10.81 12.07 -7.40
N TYR A 174 10.14 10.94 -7.55
CA TYR A 174 8.69 10.81 -7.38
C TYR A 174 8.30 9.36 -7.10
N VAL A 175 7.10 9.19 -6.53
CA VAL A 175 6.39 7.91 -6.43
C VAL A 175 4.98 8.11 -7.00
N GLU A 176 4.55 7.18 -7.84
CA GLU A 176 3.20 7.09 -8.42
C GLU A 176 2.54 5.82 -7.88
N HIS A 177 1.32 5.97 -7.36
CA HIS A 177 0.46 4.85 -6.98
C HIS A 177 -0.98 5.21 -7.27
N ASP A 178 -1.82 4.19 -7.42
CA ASP A 178 -3.25 4.39 -7.59
C ASP A 178 -3.92 4.53 -6.22
N LEU A 179 -4.62 5.65 -6.02
CA LEU A 179 -5.36 5.91 -4.80
C LEU A 179 -6.82 5.46 -4.96
N PRO A 180 -7.27 4.40 -4.27
CA PRO A 180 -8.66 3.98 -4.31
C PRO A 180 -9.57 5.08 -3.77
N SER A 181 -10.67 5.34 -4.46
CA SER A 181 -11.69 6.32 -4.07
C SER A 181 -12.29 6.01 -2.70
N LYS A 182 -12.39 4.73 -2.32
CA LYS A 182 -12.86 4.36 -0.98
C LYS A 182 -11.94 3.32 -0.37
N ILE A 183 -11.07 3.79 0.52
CA ILE A 183 -10.42 2.95 1.51
C ILE A 183 -11.49 2.71 2.56
N CYS A 184 -12.19 1.59 2.49
CA CYS A 184 -13.12 1.20 3.55
C CYS A 184 -12.41 1.38 4.90
N GLU A 185 -13.12 1.84 5.92
CA GLU A 185 -12.59 2.17 7.27
C GLU A 185 -12.10 0.92 8.05
N ALA A 186 -11.53 -0.07 7.35
CA ALA A 186 -10.85 -1.20 7.92
C ALA A 186 -9.58 -0.68 8.62
N THR A 187 -9.70 -0.47 9.93
CA THR A 187 -8.57 -0.31 10.83
C THR A 187 -8.03 -1.70 11.12
N TYR A 188 -6.99 -2.11 10.39
CA TYR A 188 -6.31 -3.37 10.64
C TYR A 188 -5.39 -3.24 11.86
N PHE A 189 -5.27 -4.29 12.66
CA PHE A 189 -4.14 -4.43 13.57
C PHE A 189 -2.89 -4.77 12.75
N GLU A 190 -2.02 -3.79 12.57
CA GLU A 190 -0.81 -3.91 11.76
C GLU A 190 0.40 -3.47 12.58
N PRO A 191 1.19 -4.41 13.15
CA PRO A 191 2.48 -4.04 13.69
C PRO A 191 3.32 -3.48 12.52
N ARG A 192 3.69 -2.21 12.68
CA ARG A 192 4.45 -1.43 11.70
C ARG A 192 5.82 -2.11 11.48
N PRO A 193 6.16 -2.53 10.24
CA PRO A 193 7.48 -3.07 9.97
C PRO A 193 8.54 -1.96 10.01
N ASP A 194 9.80 -2.37 10.17
CA ASP A 194 10.93 -1.48 9.95
C ASP A 194 11.08 -1.13 8.46
N PHE A 195 11.71 0.00 8.18
CA PHE A 195 12.08 0.35 6.81
C PHE A 195 13.17 -0.56 6.27
N GLN A 196 13.05 -0.96 5.01
CA GLN A 196 13.96 -1.84 4.31
C GLN A 196 14.56 -1.17 3.06
N GLU A 197 15.78 -1.56 2.71
CA GLU A 197 16.47 -1.07 1.51
C GLU A 197 16.02 -1.84 0.26
N GLY A 198 15.57 -3.08 0.45
CA GLY A 198 15.35 -4.03 -0.63
C GLY A 198 16.64 -4.77 -1.00
N PRO A 199 16.57 -5.68 -1.99
CA PRO A 199 17.70 -6.52 -2.38
C PRO A 199 18.74 -5.80 -3.26
N LEU A 200 18.44 -4.58 -3.72
CA LEU A 200 19.27 -3.81 -4.64
C LEU A 200 20.04 -2.72 -3.89
N PRO A 201 21.29 -2.40 -4.29
CA PRO A 201 22.08 -1.35 -3.66
C PRO A 201 21.62 0.05 -4.14
N LEU A 202 20.45 0.49 -3.66
CA LEU A 202 19.86 1.77 -4.04
C LEU A 202 20.57 2.98 -3.39
N TYR A 203 21.25 2.74 -2.27
CA TYR A 203 21.82 3.75 -1.40
C TYR A 203 23.31 3.50 -1.15
N LYS A 204 24.12 3.60 -2.21
CA LYS A 204 25.55 3.32 -2.12
C LYS A 204 26.21 4.22 -1.07
N ASP A 205 26.93 3.60 -0.12
CA ASP A 205 27.68 4.27 0.95
C ASP A 205 26.84 5.11 1.93
N VAL A 206 25.50 4.95 1.94
CA VAL A 206 24.61 5.68 2.86
C VAL A 206 24.08 4.72 3.93
N PRO A 207 24.45 4.90 5.21
CA PRO A 207 23.99 4.01 6.29
C PRO A 207 22.56 4.40 6.72
N LEU A 208 21.56 4.04 5.93
CA LEU A 208 20.18 4.54 6.04
C LEU A 208 19.57 4.41 7.44
N LYS A 209 19.73 3.26 8.11
CA LYS A 209 19.21 3.08 9.47
C LYS A 209 19.83 4.07 10.47
N LEU A 210 21.10 4.40 10.29
CA LEU A 210 21.86 5.29 11.17
C LEU A 210 21.48 6.76 10.94
N ILE A 211 21.40 7.21 9.68
CA ILE A 211 21.20 8.64 9.37
C ILE A 211 19.87 9.21 9.87
N TYR A 212 18.86 8.34 10.06
CA TYR A 212 17.56 8.71 10.60
C TYR A 212 17.48 8.69 12.14
N THR A 213 18.56 8.36 12.84
CA THR A 213 18.62 8.46 14.31
C THR A 213 18.81 9.92 14.73
N LYS A 214 18.21 10.32 15.85
CA LYS A 214 18.34 11.69 16.35
C LYS A 214 19.78 11.98 16.77
N GLU A 215 20.45 10.96 17.28
CA GLU A 215 21.84 11.00 17.73
C GLU A 215 22.78 11.29 16.55
N TYR A 216 22.59 10.61 15.41
CA TYR A 216 23.38 10.91 14.20
C TYR A 216 23.08 12.30 13.67
N GLN A 217 21.80 12.69 13.59
CA GLN A 217 21.42 14.03 13.12
C GLN A 217 21.98 15.13 14.01
N LYS A 218 21.98 14.94 15.33
CA LYS A 218 22.59 15.89 16.27
C LYS A 218 24.05 16.12 15.95
N LYS A 219 24.83 15.05 15.85
CA LYS A 219 26.26 15.13 15.50
C LYS A 219 26.48 15.79 14.14
N LEU A 220 25.73 15.37 13.11
CA LEU A 220 25.86 15.91 11.77
C LEU A 220 25.57 17.42 11.73
N PHE A 221 24.51 17.88 12.40
CA PHE A 221 24.19 19.31 12.43
C PHE A 221 25.21 20.08 13.26
N GLU A 222 25.66 19.57 14.41
CA GLU A 222 26.76 20.18 15.17
C GLU A 222 28.03 20.36 14.32
N GLU A 223 28.40 19.35 13.52
CA GLU A 223 29.55 19.41 12.61
C GLU A 223 29.36 20.44 11.48
N LEU A 224 28.14 20.56 10.93
CA LEU A 224 27.87 21.43 9.78
C LEU A 224 27.66 22.90 10.15
N MET A 225 27.08 23.20 11.32
CA MET A 225 26.67 24.57 11.69
C MET A 225 27.03 24.98 13.13
N GLY A 226 27.69 24.12 13.90
CA GLY A 226 28.04 24.39 15.31
C GLY A 226 26.89 24.13 16.28
N SER A 227 27.24 23.88 17.55
CA SER A 227 26.27 23.51 18.61
C SER A 227 25.26 24.61 18.93
N GLU A 228 25.69 25.88 18.90
CA GLU A 228 24.81 27.03 19.20
C GLU A 228 23.61 27.10 18.26
N LEU A 229 23.80 26.79 16.97
CA LEU A 229 22.75 26.80 15.97
C LEU A 229 21.99 25.46 15.90
N SER A 230 22.62 24.33 16.21
CA SER A 230 22.00 23.00 16.05
C SER A 230 21.18 22.54 17.25
N GLU A 231 21.56 22.89 18.48
CA GLU A 231 20.87 22.43 19.69
C GLU A 231 19.38 22.81 19.73
N PRO A 232 18.96 24.05 19.40
CA PRO A 232 17.54 24.39 19.38
C PRO A 232 16.76 23.64 18.30
N LEU A 233 17.41 23.30 17.18
CA LEU A 233 16.82 22.69 16.00
C LEU A 233 16.59 21.19 16.12
N LEU A 234 17.17 20.51 17.12
CA LEU A 234 17.11 19.05 17.25
C LEU A 234 16.54 18.58 18.60
N THR A 235 15.47 19.25 19.04
CA THR A 235 14.77 18.93 20.29
C THR A 235 13.37 18.38 20.04
N GLY A 236 12.89 17.49 20.90
CA GLY A 236 11.51 17.00 20.87
C GLY A 236 11.09 16.40 19.51
N LYS A 237 10.25 17.15 18.77
CA LYS A 237 9.71 16.78 17.45
C LYS A 237 10.53 17.31 16.28
N TYR A 238 11.63 18.04 16.51
CA TYR A 238 12.50 18.51 15.44
C TYR A 238 13.59 17.48 15.17
N PHE A 239 13.34 16.67 14.14
CA PHE A 239 14.28 15.70 13.57
C PHE A 239 13.77 15.31 12.18
N LEU A 240 14.64 14.82 11.32
CA LEU A 240 14.27 14.27 10.02
C LEU A 240 13.77 12.84 10.21
N ALA A 241 12.50 12.62 9.88
CA ALA A 241 11.86 11.32 9.84
C ALA A 241 11.85 10.78 8.40
N ARG A 242 11.60 9.47 8.30
CA ARG A 242 11.30 8.77 7.04
C ARG A 242 9.87 9.11 6.61
N GLY A 243 9.71 10.26 5.96
CA GLY A 243 8.43 10.73 5.46
C GLY A 243 8.05 9.96 4.20
N HIS A 244 6.88 9.32 4.20
CA HIS A 244 6.45 8.51 3.06
C HIS A 244 6.12 9.39 1.86
N LEU A 245 6.47 8.91 0.66
CA LEU A 245 6.07 9.52 -0.62
C LEU A 245 4.73 8.96 -1.10
N ALA A 246 4.58 7.63 -1.14
CA ALA A 246 3.28 6.94 -1.15
C ALA A 246 2.90 6.57 0.30
N PRO A 247 1.93 7.27 0.91
CA PRO A 247 1.57 7.06 2.31
C PRO A 247 0.97 5.67 2.53
N LYS A 248 1.35 5.01 3.64
CA LYS A 248 0.76 3.70 4.00
C LYS A 248 -0.78 3.74 4.07
N ALA A 249 -1.35 4.87 4.48
CA ALA A 249 -2.79 5.00 4.64
C ALA A 249 -3.56 5.10 3.31
N ASP A 250 -2.86 5.11 2.17
CA ASP A 250 -3.44 5.10 0.83
C ASP A 250 -3.70 3.66 0.34
N PHE A 251 -3.14 2.67 1.01
CA PHE A 251 -3.25 1.26 0.67
C PHE A 251 -4.26 0.54 1.57
N TYR A 252 -4.99 -0.40 0.99
CA TYR A 252 -6.11 -1.07 1.67
C TYR A 252 -5.65 -2.18 2.60
N TYR A 253 -5.03 -3.21 2.03
CA TYR A 253 -4.61 -4.42 2.73
C TYR A 253 -3.35 -4.20 3.58
N ALA A 254 -3.22 -4.89 4.71
CA ALA A 254 -2.07 -4.79 5.61
C ALA A 254 -0.73 -5.01 4.90
N THR A 255 -0.68 -6.03 4.04
CA THR A 255 0.49 -6.36 3.23
C THR A 255 0.84 -5.24 2.26
N TRP A 256 -0.17 -4.57 1.68
CA TRP A 256 0.08 -3.42 0.81
C TRP A 256 0.62 -2.25 1.61
N LYS A 257 0.11 -2.01 2.83
CA LYS A 257 0.65 -0.99 3.72
C LYS A 257 2.08 -1.29 4.15
N TRP A 258 2.42 -2.55 4.39
CA TRP A 258 3.81 -2.96 4.68
C TRP A 258 4.74 -2.74 3.48
N SER A 259 4.23 -2.85 2.26
CA SER A 259 5.01 -2.56 1.05
C SER A 259 5.46 -1.10 0.95
N THR A 260 4.86 -0.17 1.69
CA THR A 260 5.26 1.25 1.66
C THR A 260 6.55 1.54 2.44
N PHE A 261 7.08 0.55 3.17
CA PHE A 261 8.22 0.69 4.07
C PHE A 261 9.58 0.45 3.40
N PHE A 262 9.71 0.76 2.11
CA PHE A 262 11.04 0.86 1.49
C PHE A 262 11.61 2.25 1.74
N TYR A 263 12.92 2.35 2.00
CA TYR A 263 13.60 3.65 2.03
C TYR A 263 13.41 4.41 0.70
N ALA A 264 13.32 3.68 -0.42
CA ALA A 264 13.00 4.23 -1.75
C ALA A 264 11.62 4.92 -1.83
N ASN A 265 10.69 4.59 -0.93
CA ASN A 265 9.39 5.27 -0.81
C ASN A 265 9.38 6.32 0.31
N ALA A 266 10.55 6.79 0.75
CA ALA A 266 10.66 7.82 1.76
C ALA A 266 11.66 8.90 1.40
N ALA A 267 11.40 10.09 1.92
CA ALA A 267 12.34 11.20 1.90
C ALA A 267 12.54 11.75 3.33
N PRO A 268 13.70 12.38 3.62
CA PRO A 268 13.89 13.09 4.87
C PRO A 268 12.87 14.23 5.00
N GLN A 269 12.01 14.14 6.01
CA GLN A 269 11.04 15.19 6.31
C GLN A 269 11.14 15.58 7.77
N TRP A 270 11.11 16.88 8.07
CA TRP A 270 10.98 17.34 9.45
C TRP A 270 9.75 16.70 10.09
N GLN A 271 9.91 16.04 11.23
CA GLN A 271 8.84 15.27 11.85
C GLN A 271 7.61 16.13 12.17
N ILE A 272 7.80 17.41 12.50
CA ILE A 272 6.70 18.36 12.67
C ILE A 272 5.87 18.58 11.38
N ILE A 273 6.51 18.50 10.21
CA ILE A 273 5.85 18.61 8.90
C ILE A 273 5.20 17.27 8.55
N ASN A 274 5.97 16.18 8.62
CA ASN A 274 5.52 14.80 8.34
C ASN A 274 4.26 14.43 9.15
N ALA A 275 4.29 14.62 10.47
CA ALA A 275 3.16 14.32 11.34
C ALA A 275 2.10 15.43 11.43
N GLY A 276 2.34 16.58 10.79
CA GLY A 276 1.48 17.76 10.81
C GLY A 276 0.85 18.05 9.46
N ASN A 277 1.35 19.08 8.77
CA ASN A 277 0.79 19.58 7.53
C ASN A 277 0.80 18.53 6.41
N TRP A 278 1.86 17.72 6.30
CA TRP A 278 1.96 16.68 5.28
C TRP A 278 0.85 15.64 5.45
N LYS A 279 0.70 15.08 6.65
CA LYS A 279 -0.41 14.18 7.00
C LYS A 279 -1.79 14.79 6.72
N SER A 280 -1.94 16.10 6.93
CA SER A 280 -3.19 16.81 6.65
C SER A 280 -3.49 16.90 5.15
N LEU A 281 -2.46 17.14 4.33
CA LEU A 281 -2.56 17.11 2.87
C LEU A 281 -2.93 15.71 2.37
N GLU A 282 -2.24 14.66 2.84
CA GLU A 282 -2.55 13.28 2.48
C GLU A 282 -4.03 12.94 2.80
N ASN A 283 -4.50 13.30 4.01
CA ASN A 283 -5.90 13.11 4.40
C ASN A 283 -6.88 13.87 3.50
N TYR A 284 -6.51 15.07 3.06
CA TYR A 284 -7.34 15.86 2.15
C TYR A 284 -7.42 15.20 0.77
N VAL A 285 -6.31 14.74 0.21
CA VAL A 285 -6.28 14.04 -1.08
C VAL A 285 -7.17 12.79 -1.06
N ARG A 286 -7.11 11.97 0.00
CA ARG A 286 -8.02 10.82 0.19
C ARG A 286 -9.49 11.24 0.20
N LYS A 287 -9.83 12.35 0.87
CA LYS A 287 -11.21 12.88 0.89
C LYS A 287 -11.68 13.34 -0.49
N VAL A 288 -10.78 13.90 -1.31
CA VAL A 288 -11.08 14.28 -2.70
C VAL A 288 -11.31 13.03 -3.55
N ALA A 289 -10.42 12.04 -3.48
CA ALA A 289 -10.56 10.78 -4.20
C ALA A 289 -11.91 10.09 -3.88
N ALA A 290 -12.36 10.14 -2.63
CA ALA A 290 -13.65 9.61 -2.21
C ALA A 290 -14.88 10.28 -2.81
N LYS A 291 -14.74 11.49 -3.35
CA LYS A 291 -15.84 12.21 -4.00
C LYS A 291 -15.92 11.97 -5.49
N VAL A 292 -14.81 11.56 -6.14
CA VAL A 292 -14.75 11.36 -7.60
C VAL A 292 -15.78 10.35 -8.10
N LEU A 293 -16.16 9.35 -7.30
CA LEU A 293 -17.20 8.37 -7.64
C LEU A 293 -18.64 8.76 -7.30
N THR A 294 -18.84 9.93 -6.70
CA THR A 294 -20.18 10.40 -6.28
C THR A 294 -20.79 11.44 -7.22
N MET A 295 -20.01 11.90 -8.20
CA MET A 295 -20.45 12.77 -9.30
C MET A 295 -20.89 11.94 -10.50
#